data_AF-A0A838VPS1-F1
#
_entry.id   AF-A0A838VPS1-F1
#
_cell.length_a   1.000
_cell.length_b   1.000
_cell.length_c   1.000
_cell.angle_alpha   90.00
_cell.angle_beta   90.00
_cell.angle_gamma   90.00
#
_symmetry.space_group_name_H-M   'P 1'
#
loop_
_entity.id
_entity.type
_entity.pdbx_description
1 polymer ?
#
loop_
_entity_poly.entity_id
_entity_poly.type
_entity_poly.pdbx_seq_one_letter_code
_entity_poly.pdbx_strand_id
1 'polypeptide(L)'
;VASIQIDAIALGNYVNYHHYPAVQYPLQPKSIRWGGRWTGTPFTIPYRCLVSATIDGLLVCEKNISVSHIANGATRLQPVVMNIGQAAGMAAALCVERNCQPRDLPVRILQLALLQDNRATSALIPLFNLPPHHPDWRRWQQYYLDNPNSYPADGTVQRADYDYTLTHSRLTYTGVFIRRGSQDYSLAITQPTELQGQIWIIVTRRAHVEQKLGLLAHQQTLTVAGSVNHSLQNLIVEEIYPQPEAP
;
A
#
# COMPACT_ATOMS: atom_id res chain seq x y z
N VAL A 1 10.35 -2.96 -0.88
CA VAL A 1 9.13 -3.72 -1.28
C VAL A 1 9.56 -5.04 -1.92
N ALA A 2 8.72 -6.08 -1.94
CA ALA A 2 9.07 -7.31 -2.66
C ALA A 2 9.23 -7.05 -4.17
N SER A 3 10.08 -7.83 -4.84
CA SER A 3 10.22 -7.80 -6.30
C SER A 3 8.89 -8.12 -6.98
N ILE A 4 8.59 -7.44 -8.08
CA ILE A 4 7.40 -7.74 -8.88
C ILE A 4 7.60 -9.05 -9.63
N GLN A 5 6.58 -9.92 -9.58
CA GLN A 5 6.49 -11.07 -10.46
C GLN A 5 5.76 -10.65 -11.74
N ILE A 6 6.32 -11.04 -12.90
CA ILE A 6 5.76 -10.69 -14.22
C ILE A 6 4.31 -11.17 -14.40
N ASP A 7 3.94 -12.24 -13.69
CA ASP A 7 2.62 -12.84 -13.73
C ASP A 7 1.77 -12.49 -12.49
N ALA A 8 2.06 -11.40 -11.78
CA ALA A 8 1.27 -10.94 -10.65
C ALA A 8 -0.20 -10.65 -11.01
N ILE A 9 -1.14 -11.14 -10.19
CA ILE A 9 -2.60 -10.95 -10.37
C ILE A 9 -3.31 -10.39 -9.14
N ALA A 10 -2.62 -10.31 -8.00
CA ALA A 10 -3.16 -9.71 -6.78
C ALA A 10 -2.03 -9.22 -5.87
N LEU A 11 -2.38 -8.33 -4.95
CA LEU A 11 -1.50 -7.82 -3.91
C LEU A 11 -1.90 -8.34 -2.53
N GLY A 12 -0.88 -8.65 -1.72
CA GLY A 12 -1.02 -8.88 -0.30
C GLY A 12 -0.07 -8.00 0.49
N ASN A 13 -0.44 -7.69 1.74
CA ASN A 13 0.37 -6.88 2.65
C ASN A 13 0.21 -7.34 4.11
N TYR A 14 -0.19 -8.60 4.33
CA TYR A 14 -0.30 -9.11 5.68
C TYR A 14 1.06 -9.56 6.20
N VAL A 15 1.34 -9.25 7.45
CA VAL A 15 2.53 -9.75 8.14
C VAL A 15 2.47 -11.26 8.20
N ASN A 16 3.59 -11.94 7.94
CA ASN A 16 3.62 -13.38 8.04
C ASN A 16 3.48 -13.84 9.50
N TYR A 17 2.26 -14.22 9.89
CA TYR A 17 1.88 -14.49 11.26
C TYR A 17 1.89 -16.00 11.56
N HIS A 18 3.11 -16.56 11.63
CA HIS A 18 3.35 -17.90 12.16
C HIS A 18 3.97 -17.82 13.55
N HIS A 19 3.43 -18.61 14.48
CA HIS A 19 4.00 -18.85 15.79
C HIS A 19 4.68 -20.21 15.80
N TYR A 20 6.01 -20.22 15.75
CA TYR A 20 6.81 -21.43 15.92
C TYR A 20 7.37 -21.42 17.36
N PRO A 21 6.84 -22.26 18.27
CA PRO A 21 7.24 -22.23 19.69
C PRO A 21 8.69 -22.71 19.91
N ALA A 22 9.26 -23.46 18.98
CA ALA A 22 10.56 -24.12 19.15
C ALA A 22 11.69 -23.56 18.26
N VAL A 23 11.38 -22.70 17.27
CA VAL A 23 12.37 -22.24 16.28
C VAL A 23 12.16 -20.76 15.99
N GLN A 24 13.22 -19.96 16.16
CA GLN A 24 13.28 -18.60 15.64
C GLN A 24 13.94 -18.62 14.25
N TYR A 25 13.17 -18.26 13.23
CA TYR A 25 13.71 -18.05 11.89
C TYR A 25 14.21 -16.60 11.74
N PRO A 26 15.43 -16.36 11.20
CA PRO A 26 15.89 -15.02 10.85
C PRO A 26 15.13 -14.55 9.61
N LEU A 27 13.91 -14.06 9.82
CA LEU A 27 13.08 -13.51 8.76
C LEU A 27 13.37 -12.03 8.60
N GLN A 28 13.34 -11.55 7.36
CA GLN A 28 13.27 -10.12 7.07
C GLN A 28 12.11 -9.47 7.86
N PRO A 29 12.22 -8.19 8.24
CA PRO A 29 11.15 -7.48 8.91
C PRO A 29 9.81 -7.73 8.23
N LYS A 30 8.88 -8.33 8.98
CA LYS A 30 7.57 -8.72 8.46
C LYS A 30 6.69 -7.52 8.15
N SER A 31 7.07 -6.36 8.69
CA SER A 31 6.35 -5.10 8.59
C SER A 31 7.27 -3.95 8.22
N ILE A 32 6.68 -2.97 7.56
CA ILE A 32 7.28 -1.67 7.23
C ILE A 32 6.37 -0.56 7.73
N ARG A 33 6.93 0.62 7.97
CA ARG A 33 6.11 1.81 8.19
C ARG A 33 5.61 2.34 6.84
N TRP A 34 4.30 2.55 6.75
CA TRP A 34 3.64 3.23 5.65
C TRP A 34 2.64 4.24 6.23
N GLY A 35 2.91 5.52 6.05
CA GLY A 35 2.02 6.58 6.54
C GLY A 35 1.98 6.70 8.07
N GLY A 36 3.12 6.49 8.74
CA GLY A 36 3.18 6.49 10.21
C GLY A 36 2.51 5.28 10.89
N ARG A 37 2.00 4.29 10.13
CA ARG A 37 1.46 3.02 10.65
C ARG A 37 2.32 1.86 10.21
N TRP A 38 2.38 0.82 11.04
CA TRP A 38 2.99 -0.45 10.66
C TRP A 38 2.02 -1.26 9.80
N THR A 39 2.51 -1.74 8.67
CA THR A 39 1.80 -2.64 7.75
C THR A 39 2.72 -3.79 7.37
N GLY A 40 2.19 -4.92 6.91
CA GLY A 40 3.04 -5.97 6.35
C GLY A 40 3.67 -5.50 5.05
N THR A 41 4.88 -5.99 4.76
CA THR A 41 5.59 -5.67 3.52
C THR A 41 4.75 -6.13 2.32
N PRO A 42 4.37 -5.24 1.38
CA PRO A 42 3.60 -5.65 0.22
C PRO A 42 4.31 -6.69 -0.65
N PHE A 43 3.54 -7.65 -1.15
CA PHE A 43 3.97 -8.73 -2.04
C PHE A 43 2.89 -9.01 -3.09
N THR A 44 3.29 -9.71 -4.15
CA THR A 44 2.42 -10.08 -5.27
C THR A 44 2.04 -11.55 -5.22
N ILE A 45 0.85 -11.89 -5.69
CA ILE A 45 0.40 -13.27 -5.93
C ILE A 45 0.52 -13.56 -7.43
N PRO A 46 1.36 -14.51 -7.86
CA PRO A 46 1.51 -14.85 -9.27
C PRO A 46 0.36 -15.75 -9.76
N TYR A 47 -0.06 -15.57 -11.01
CA TYR A 47 -1.16 -16.31 -11.64
C TYR A 47 -0.93 -17.82 -11.62
N ARG A 48 0.32 -18.25 -11.81
CA ARG A 48 0.66 -19.68 -11.83
C ARG A 48 0.29 -20.42 -10.54
N CYS A 49 0.14 -19.73 -9.41
CA CYS A 49 -0.32 -20.34 -8.15
C CYS A 49 -1.79 -20.79 -8.20
N LEU A 50 -2.58 -20.31 -9.16
CA LEU A 50 -3.97 -20.68 -9.35
C LEU A 50 -4.12 -21.87 -10.32
N VAL A 51 -3.10 -22.20 -11.11
CA VAL A 51 -3.18 -23.21 -12.17
C VAL A 51 -2.70 -24.56 -11.66
N SER A 52 -3.51 -25.60 -11.82
CA SER A 52 -3.12 -26.96 -11.48
C SER A 52 -2.01 -27.48 -12.41
N ALA A 53 -1.02 -28.17 -11.85
CA ALA A 53 0.04 -28.80 -12.65
C ALA A 53 -0.49 -30.00 -13.46
N THR A 54 -1.49 -30.70 -12.95
CA THR A 54 -1.91 -32.03 -13.44
C THR A 54 -3.33 -32.10 -14.00
N ILE A 55 -4.17 -31.10 -13.72
CA ILE A 55 -5.59 -31.11 -14.12
C ILE A 55 -5.87 -29.91 -15.01
N ASP A 56 -6.25 -30.16 -16.26
CA ASP A 56 -6.67 -29.12 -17.20
C ASP A 56 -8.05 -28.54 -16.84
N GLY A 57 -8.29 -27.29 -17.22
CA GLY A 57 -9.53 -26.57 -16.92
C GLY A 57 -9.72 -26.18 -15.45
N LEU A 58 -8.87 -26.64 -14.51
CA LEU A 58 -9.00 -26.37 -13.08
C LEU A 58 -8.22 -25.12 -12.66
N LEU A 59 -8.93 -24.15 -12.10
CA LEU A 59 -8.38 -23.02 -11.37
C LEU A 59 -8.68 -23.17 -9.87
N VAL A 60 -7.67 -23.00 -9.03
CA VAL A 60 -7.80 -22.94 -7.57
C VAL A 60 -7.75 -21.48 -7.10
N CYS A 61 -8.45 -21.17 -6.01
CA CYS A 61 -8.48 -19.82 -5.42
C CYS A 61 -8.51 -19.89 -3.89
N GLU A 62 -8.43 -18.72 -3.23
CA GLU A 62 -8.40 -18.59 -1.77
C GLU A 62 -7.23 -19.37 -1.13
N LYS A 63 -7.45 -20.22 -0.13
CA LYS A 63 -6.41 -21.01 0.56
C LYS A 63 -5.94 -22.21 -0.25
N ASN A 64 -6.58 -22.50 -1.38
CA ASN A 64 -6.25 -23.65 -2.21
C ASN A 64 -5.14 -23.35 -3.22
N ILE A 65 -4.67 -22.10 -3.31
CA ILE A 65 -3.57 -21.74 -4.20
C ILE A 65 -2.27 -22.46 -3.82
N SER A 66 -1.41 -22.69 -4.80
CA SER A 66 -0.09 -23.30 -4.57
C SER A 66 0.83 -22.32 -3.84
N VAL A 67 1.15 -22.62 -2.58
CA VAL A 67 2.03 -21.83 -1.72
C VAL A 67 2.82 -22.73 -0.78
N SER A 68 3.98 -22.27 -0.31
CA SER A 68 4.67 -22.91 0.80
C SER A 68 3.90 -22.70 2.11
N HIS A 69 4.14 -23.57 3.10
CA HIS A 69 3.60 -23.41 4.45
C HIS A 69 3.83 -21.99 5.01
N ILE A 70 5.06 -21.48 4.84
CA ILE A 70 5.45 -20.14 5.32
C ILE A 70 4.67 -19.03 4.59
N ALA A 71 4.49 -19.12 3.27
CA ALA A 71 3.77 -18.11 2.49
C ALA A 71 2.26 -18.10 2.81
N ASN A 72 1.67 -19.27 3.09
CA ASN A 72 0.25 -19.38 3.47
C ASN A 72 -0.12 -18.52 4.70
N GLY A 73 0.84 -18.23 5.57
CA GLY A 73 0.65 -17.34 6.73
C GLY A 73 0.35 -15.89 6.38
N ALA A 74 0.69 -15.45 5.16
CA ALA A 74 0.52 -14.09 4.69
C ALA A 74 -0.59 -13.94 3.62
N THR A 75 -0.91 -14.99 2.87
CA THR A 75 -1.86 -14.93 1.74
C THR A 75 -3.33 -15.07 2.13
N ARG A 76 -3.62 -15.53 3.36
CA ARG A 76 -4.95 -15.98 3.82
C ARG A 76 -5.87 -14.90 4.43
N LEU A 77 -5.57 -13.61 4.25
CA LEU A 77 -6.45 -12.53 4.73
C LEU A 77 -7.53 -12.18 3.71
N GLN A 78 -8.71 -11.76 4.21
CA GLN A 78 -9.90 -11.45 3.43
C GLN A 78 -9.63 -10.55 2.21
N PRO A 79 -8.90 -9.42 2.33
CA PRO A 79 -8.63 -8.57 1.17
C PRO A 79 -7.83 -9.29 0.07
N VAL A 80 -6.85 -10.11 0.46
CA VAL A 80 -5.99 -10.85 -0.49
C VAL A 80 -6.79 -11.95 -1.17
N VAL A 81 -7.58 -12.71 -0.41
CA VAL A 81 -8.37 -13.80 -0.98
C VAL A 81 -9.51 -13.32 -1.87
N MET A 82 -10.10 -12.15 -1.58
CA MET A 82 -11.08 -11.52 -2.48
C MET A 82 -10.44 -11.17 -3.82
N ASN A 83 -9.23 -10.57 -3.81
CA ASN A 83 -8.50 -10.25 -5.03
C ASN A 83 -8.11 -11.51 -5.82
N ILE A 84 -7.69 -12.58 -5.13
CA ILE A 84 -7.41 -13.88 -5.78
C ILE A 84 -8.68 -14.44 -6.43
N GLY A 85 -9.82 -14.40 -5.74
CA GLY A 85 -11.10 -14.85 -6.28
C GLY A 85 -11.54 -14.04 -7.49
N GLN A 86 -11.37 -12.72 -7.45
CA GLN A 86 -11.63 -11.83 -8.59
C GLN A 86 -10.75 -12.20 -9.80
N ALA A 87 -9.45 -12.37 -9.59
CA ALA A 87 -8.52 -12.77 -10.64
C ALA A 87 -8.86 -14.15 -11.22
N ALA A 88 -9.21 -15.13 -10.38
CA ALA A 88 -9.59 -16.47 -10.82
C ALA A 88 -10.88 -16.44 -11.67
N GLY A 89 -11.91 -15.70 -11.24
CA GLY A 89 -13.16 -15.55 -12.00
C GLY A 89 -12.95 -14.86 -13.34
N MET A 90 -12.18 -13.76 -13.36
CA MET A 90 -11.80 -13.07 -14.59
C MET A 90 -11.01 -13.99 -15.53
N ALA A 91 -10.05 -14.75 -15.00
CA ALA A 91 -9.27 -15.70 -15.77
C ALA A 91 -10.14 -16.79 -16.41
N ALA A 92 -11.06 -17.38 -15.64
CA ALA A 92 -11.98 -18.39 -16.13
C ALA A 92 -12.84 -17.86 -17.30
N ALA A 93 -13.40 -16.65 -17.17
CA ALA A 93 -14.17 -16.01 -18.23
C ALA A 93 -13.33 -15.79 -19.50
N LEU A 94 -12.12 -15.24 -19.36
CA LEU A 94 -11.21 -14.99 -20.47
C LEU A 94 -10.76 -16.28 -21.18
N CYS A 95 -10.61 -17.39 -20.43
CA CYS A 95 -10.29 -18.71 -20.97
C CYS A 95 -11.42 -19.24 -21.85
N VAL A 96 -12.67 -19.11 -21.39
CA VAL A 96 -13.86 -19.51 -22.16
C VAL A 96 -13.98 -18.67 -23.43
N GLU A 97 -13.84 -17.34 -23.33
CA GLU A 97 -13.90 -16.43 -24.49
C GLU A 97 -12.84 -16.75 -25.56
N ARG A 98 -11.65 -17.16 -25.13
CA ARG A 98 -10.52 -17.45 -26.03
C ARG A 98 -10.41 -18.91 -26.41
N ASN A 99 -11.29 -19.77 -25.88
CA ASN A 99 -11.22 -21.20 -26.03
C ASN A 99 -9.81 -21.76 -25.72
N CYS A 100 -9.23 -21.35 -24.59
CA CYS A 100 -7.91 -21.78 -24.15
C CYS A 100 -7.95 -22.37 -22.74
N GLN A 101 -6.96 -23.20 -22.40
CA GLN A 101 -6.82 -23.71 -21.03
C GLN A 101 -6.28 -22.61 -20.10
N PRO A 102 -6.55 -22.69 -18.78
CA PRO A 102 -5.95 -21.77 -17.81
C PRO A 102 -4.43 -21.68 -17.89
N ARG A 103 -3.74 -22.79 -18.14
CA ARG A 103 -2.27 -22.82 -18.32
C ARG A 103 -1.78 -22.06 -19.56
N ASP A 104 -2.65 -21.87 -20.55
CA ASP A 104 -2.34 -21.21 -21.82
C ASP A 104 -2.84 -19.76 -21.85
N LEU A 105 -3.52 -19.29 -20.80
CA LEU A 105 -4.04 -17.93 -20.75
C LEU A 105 -2.88 -16.92 -20.69
N PRO A 106 -2.78 -15.99 -21.66
CA PRO A 106 -1.77 -14.94 -21.59
C PRO A 106 -2.04 -14.02 -20.40
N VAL A 107 -1.19 -14.10 -19.37
CA VAL A 107 -1.39 -13.39 -18.09
C VAL A 107 -1.53 -11.88 -18.29
N ARG A 108 -0.87 -11.32 -19.30
CA ARG A 108 -1.00 -9.89 -19.64
C ARG A 108 -2.44 -9.47 -19.94
N ILE A 109 -3.22 -10.35 -20.59
CA ILE A 109 -4.65 -10.09 -20.89
C ILE A 109 -5.44 -10.02 -19.59
N LEU A 110 -5.21 -10.98 -18.68
CA LEU A 110 -5.84 -10.98 -17.36
C LEU A 110 -5.49 -9.73 -16.54
N GLN A 111 -4.21 -9.36 -16.51
CA GLN A 111 -3.74 -8.17 -15.80
C GLN A 111 -4.39 -6.88 -16.34
N LEU A 112 -4.49 -6.75 -17.67
CA LEU A 112 -5.17 -5.60 -18.28
C LEU A 112 -6.66 -5.59 -17.95
N ALA A 113 -7.34 -6.74 -18.00
CA ALA A 113 -8.75 -6.85 -17.62
C ALA A 113 -8.99 -6.43 -16.16
N LEU A 114 -8.12 -6.86 -15.24
CA LEU A 114 -8.18 -6.47 -13.82
C LEU A 114 -7.94 -4.97 -13.59
N LEU A 115 -7.02 -4.36 -14.34
CA LEU A 115 -6.70 -2.92 -14.25
C LEU A 115 -7.74 -2.01 -14.93
N GLN A 116 -8.51 -2.55 -15.86
CA GLN A 116 -9.51 -1.83 -16.65
C GLN A 116 -10.94 -2.07 -16.18
N ASP A 117 -11.16 -2.97 -15.21
CA ASP A 117 -12.46 -3.18 -14.59
C ASP A 117 -12.91 -1.90 -13.87
N ASN A 118 -13.95 -1.25 -14.40
CA ASN A 118 -14.50 0.00 -13.87
C ASN A 118 -15.35 -0.21 -12.61
N ARG A 119 -15.77 -1.44 -12.31
CA ARG A 119 -16.57 -1.78 -11.12
C ARG A 119 -15.71 -2.16 -9.94
N ALA A 120 -14.64 -2.93 -10.21
CA ALA A 120 -13.76 -3.47 -9.19
C ALA A 120 -12.30 -3.43 -9.64
N THR A 121 -11.74 -2.24 -9.89
CA THR A 121 -10.33 -2.14 -10.33
C THR A 121 -9.37 -2.78 -9.31
N SER A 122 -8.54 -3.73 -9.76
CA SER A 122 -7.55 -4.40 -8.90
C SER A 122 -6.15 -3.80 -9.10
N ALA A 123 -5.46 -3.49 -8.00
CA ALA A 123 -4.05 -3.13 -8.03
C ALA A 123 -3.17 -4.37 -8.20
N LEU A 124 -2.14 -4.29 -9.05
CA LEU A 124 -1.22 -5.40 -9.34
C LEU A 124 0.21 -5.08 -8.93
N ILE A 125 0.56 -3.80 -8.93
CA ILE A 125 1.85 -3.25 -8.53
C ILE A 125 1.65 -2.41 -7.26
N PRO A 126 2.43 -2.67 -6.19
CA PRO A 126 2.32 -1.86 -4.99
C PRO A 126 2.92 -0.47 -5.23
N LEU A 127 2.10 0.57 -5.24
CA LEU A 127 2.54 1.97 -5.40
C LEU A 127 2.25 2.75 -4.13
N PHE A 128 3.29 3.23 -3.46
CA PHE A 128 3.19 3.77 -2.09
C PHE A 128 2.73 5.23 -2.06
N ASN A 129 3.02 5.97 -3.12
CA ASN A 129 2.72 7.39 -3.26
C ASN A 129 1.65 7.69 -4.32
N LEU A 130 1.11 6.66 -4.98
CA LEU A 130 0.16 6.82 -6.08
C LEU A 130 -1.13 6.01 -5.84
N PRO A 131 -2.23 6.66 -5.42
CA PRO A 131 -3.47 5.96 -5.11
C PRO A 131 -4.30 5.63 -6.37
N PRO A 132 -5.22 4.64 -6.31
CA PRO A 132 -6.01 4.19 -7.47
C PRO A 132 -6.84 5.25 -8.19
N HIS A 133 -7.29 6.29 -7.48
CA HIS A 133 -8.09 7.37 -8.05
C HIS A 133 -7.26 8.39 -8.85
N HIS A 134 -5.92 8.30 -8.80
CA HIS A 134 -5.07 9.23 -9.53
C HIS A 134 -5.12 8.92 -11.04
N PRO A 135 -5.23 9.92 -11.94
CA PRO A 135 -5.33 9.71 -13.39
C PRO A 135 -4.21 8.84 -13.97
N ASP A 136 -2.97 9.11 -13.58
CA ASP A 136 -1.80 8.32 -13.99
C ASP A 136 -1.64 6.97 -13.26
N TRP A 137 -2.46 6.63 -12.28
CA TRP A 137 -2.28 5.39 -11.50
C TRP A 137 -2.20 4.17 -12.41
N ARG A 138 -3.16 4.05 -13.33
CA ARG A 138 -3.23 2.94 -14.28
C ARG A 138 -2.01 2.89 -15.20
N ARG A 139 -1.54 4.06 -15.66
CA ARG A 139 -0.33 4.17 -16.49
C ARG A 139 0.88 3.56 -15.77
N TRP A 140 1.09 3.88 -14.50
CA TRP A 140 2.23 3.37 -13.75
C TRP A 140 2.10 1.89 -13.37
N GLN A 141 0.88 1.41 -13.11
CA GLN A 141 0.63 -0.04 -12.99
C GLN A 141 1.09 -0.77 -14.25
N GLN A 142 0.69 -0.28 -15.43
CA GLN A 142 1.08 -0.89 -16.71
C GLN A 142 2.58 -0.77 -16.98
N TYR A 143 3.18 0.41 -16.76
CA TYR A 143 4.59 0.64 -16.97
C TYR A 143 5.48 -0.35 -16.19
N TYR A 144 5.20 -0.59 -14.91
CA TYR A 144 6.01 -1.51 -14.10
C TYR A 144 5.69 -2.99 -14.38
N LEU A 145 4.51 -3.31 -14.92
CA LEU A 145 4.25 -4.65 -15.45
C LEU A 145 5.09 -4.92 -16.72
N ASP A 146 5.22 -3.92 -17.59
CA ASP A 146 6.04 -4.03 -18.82
C ASP A 146 7.55 -3.91 -18.53
N ASN A 147 7.91 -3.21 -17.45
CA ASN A 147 9.30 -2.91 -17.07
C ASN A 147 9.54 -3.28 -15.59
N PRO A 148 9.49 -4.58 -15.22
CA PRO A 148 9.59 -5.02 -13.83
C PRO A 148 10.93 -4.63 -13.17
N ASN A 149 12.02 -4.59 -13.94
CA ASN A 149 13.35 -4.19 -13.46
C ASN A 149 13.44 -2.70 -13.13
N SER A 150 12.53 -1.88 -13.64
CA SER A 150 12.47 -0.44 -13.38
C SER A 150 11.67 -0.12 -12.13
N TYR A 151 11.07 -1.10 -11.46
CA TYR A 151 10.29 -0.88 -10.25
C TYR A 151 11.18 -0.48 -9.07
N PRO A 152 10.91 0.67 -8.44
CA PRO A 152 11.78 1.21 -7.40
C PRO A 152 11.69 0.38 -6.12
N ALA A 153 12.83 0.20 -5.45
CA ALA A 153 12.94 -0.63 -4.25
C ALA A 153 12.07 -0.13 -3.08
N ASP A 154 11.81 1.17 -3.02
CA ASP A 154 10.96 1.82 -2.03
C ASP A 154 9.47 1.87 -2.44
N GLY A 155 9.13 1.43 -3.66
CA GLY A 155 7.77 1.44 -4.19
C GLY A 155 7.21 2.83 -4.50
N THR A 156 8.06 3.87 -4.52
CA THR A 156 7.64 5.25 -4.79
C THR A 156 7.86 5.63 -6.25
N VAL A 157 6.81 6.11 -6.90
CA VAL A 157 6.91 6.61 -8.27
C VAL A 157 7.62 7.96 -8.25
N GLN A 158 8.75 8.06 -8.94
CA GLN A 158 9.48 9.32 -9.14
C GLN A 158 8.60 10.29 -9.96
N ARG A 159 8.23 11.43 -9.37
CA ARG A 159 7.37 12.44 -10.01
C ARG A 159 7.78 13.86 -9.65
N ALA A 160 7.62 14.76 -10.61
CA ALA A 160 7.47 16.19 -10.36
C ALA A 160 5.99 16.44 -10.03
N ASP A 161 5.75 16.89 -8.80
CA ASP A 161 4.63 17.74 -8.38
C ASP A 161 3.20 17.25 -8.67
N TYR A 162 2.56 16.68 -7.64
CA TYR A 162 1.11 16.56 -7.59
C TYR A 162 0.56 17.48 -6.50
N ASP A 163 -0.26 18.45 -6.91
CA ASP A 163 -1.01 19.29 -6.00
C ASP A 163 -2.28 18.54 -5.57
N TYR A 164 -2.27 18.04 -4.33
CA TYR A 164 -3.43 17.36 -3.79
C TYR A 164 -4.48 18.41 -3.46
N THR A 165 -5.39 18.71 -4.39
CA THR A 165 -6.51 19.61 -4.13
C THR A 165 -7.36 19.06 -2.99
N LEU A 166 -7.48 19.85 -1.93
CA LEU A 166 -8.16 19.48 -0.69
C LEU A 166 -9.61 19.96 -0.76
N THR A 167 -10.55 19.02 -0.66
CA THR A 167 -11.98 19.31 -0.82
C THR A 167 -12.74 19.52 0.49
N HIS A 168 -12.08 19.51 1.65
CA HIS A 168 -12.75 19.60 2.95
C HIS A 168 -12.13 20.70 3.81
N SER A 169 -12.97 21.43 4.56
CA SER A 169 -12.49 22.31 5.62
C SER A 169 -11.82 21.46 6.69
N ARG A 170 -10.62 21.87 7.10
CA ARG A 170 -9.81 21.15 8.10
C ARG A 170 -9.48 22.09 9.22
N LEU A 171 -9.40 21.54 10.42
CA LEU A 171 -8.84 22.27 11.56
C LEU A 171 -7.33 22.32 11.40
N THR A 172 -6.78 23.48 11.74
CA THR A 172 -5.34 23.71 11.79
C THR A 172 -4.84 23.48 13.20
N TYR A 173 -3.70 22.82 13.31
CA TYR A 173 -3.02 22.57 14.57
C TYR A 173 -1.61 23.13 14.46
N THR A 174 -1.23 23.96 15.42
CA THR A 174 0.12 24.52 15.52
C THR A 174 0.77 23.99 16.78
N GLY A 175 2.06 23.69 16.72
CA GLY A 175 2.79 23.20 17.87
C GLY A 175 4.27 23.01 17.60
N VAL A 176 4.96 22.44 18.59
CA VAL A 176 6.38 22.07 18.46
C VAL A 176 6.48 20.67 17.88
N PHE A 177 7.15 20.53 16.74
CA PHE A 177 7.34 19.26 16.05
C PHE A 177 8.41 18.41 16.74
N ILE A 178 8.03 17.21 17.14
CA ILE A 178 8.90 16.24 17.81
C ILE A 178 9.14 15.08 16.85
N ARG A 179 10.35 15.03 16.29
CA ARG A 179 10.85 13.88 15.54
C ARG A 179 11.68 12.95 16.42
N ARG A 180 11.25 11.70 16.60
CA ARG A 180 12.00 10.68 17.36
C ARG A 180 12.75 9.69 16.46
N GLY A 181 12.34 9.58 15.20
CA GLY A 181 12.94 8.68 14.22
C GLY A 181 12.32 8.83 12.84
N SER A 182 12.61 7.88 11.96
CA SER A 182 11.95 7.79 10.65
C SER A 182 10.49 7.39 10.82
N GLN A 183 9.56 8.18 10.23
CA GLN A 183 8.12 7.98 10.33
C GLN A 183 7.60 7.95 11.77
N ASP A 184 8.33 8.54 12.73
CA ASP A 184 7.98 8.62 14.16
C ASP A 184 7.98 10.08 14.61
N TYR A 185 6.79 10.67 14.56
CA TYR A 185 6.60 12.08 14.78
C TYR A 185 5.45 12.36 15.75
N SER A 186 5.55 13.48 16.45
CA SER A 186 4.48 14.01 17.28
C SER A 186 4.44 15.53 17.20
N LEU A 187 3.31 16.11 17.57
CA LEU A 187 3.13 17.54 17.72
C LEU A 187 2.79 17.83 19.18
N ALA A 188 3.60 18.65 19.85
CA ALA A 188 3.22 19.25 21.13
C ALA A 188 2.38 20.49 20.82
N ILE A 189 1.06 20.35 20.94
CA ILE A 189 0.10 21.33 20.43
C ILE A 189 0.14 22.62 21.27
N THR A 190 0.29 23.75 20.60
CA THR A 190 0.13 25.10 21.17
C THR A 190 -1.19 25.74 20.75
N GLN A 191 -1.74 25.37 19.59
CA GLN A 191 -3.07 25.77 19.13
C GLN A 191 -3.76 24.61 18.39
N PRO A 192 -5.09 24.43 18.56
CA PRO A 192 -6.02 25.33 19.25
C PRO A 192 -6.03 25.11 20.77
N THR A 193 -6.61 26.05 21.52
CA THR A 193 -6.55 26.12 23.00
C THR A 193 -7.06 24.85 23.69
N GLU A 194 -8.05 24.17 23.09
CA GLU A 194 -8.66 22.96 23.66
C GLU A 194 -7.67 21.80 23.78
N LEU A 195 -6.63 21.78 22.94
CA LEU A 195 -5.61 20.75 22.91
C LEU A 195 -4.24 21.25 23.36
N GLN A 196 -4.16 22.50 23.83
CA GLN A 196 -2.91 23.12 24.22
C GLN A 196 -2.20 22.33 25.33
N GLY A 197 -0.89 22.13 25.16
CA GLY A 197 -0.03 21.40 26.10
C GLY A 197 -0.07 19.87 25.92
N GLN A 198 -0.93 19.34 25.05
CA GLN A 198 -1.00 17.91 24.77
C GLN A 198 -0.01 17.51 23.66
N ILE A 199 0.55 16.30 23.79
CA ILE A 199 1.40 15.71 22.75
C ILE A 199 0.58 14.68 21.98
N TRP A 200 0.54 14.84 20.66
CA TRP A 200 -0.25 14.01 19.75
C TRP A 200 0.65 13.32 18.73
N ILE A 201 0.44 12.01 18.53
CA ILE A 201 1.19 11.24 17.53
C ILE A 201 0.72 11.64 16.13
N ILE A 202 1.65 12.01 15.24
CA ILE A 202 1.31 12.36 13.86
C ILE A 202 1.20 11.07 13.03
N VAL A 203 0.11 10.95 12.28
CA VAL A 203 -0.14 9.88 11.32
C VAL A 203 -0.39 10.51 9.95
N THR A 204 0.23 9.97 8.90
CA THR A 204 0.09 10.50 7.54
C THR A 204 -0.64 9.49 6.66
N ARG A 205 -1.63 9.93 5.88
CA ARG A 205 -2.30 9.03 4.90
C ARG A 205 -1.75 9.16 3.49
N ARG A 206 -0.87 10.13 3.29
CA ARG A 206 -0.37 10.53 1.98
C ARG A 206 1.15 10.61 2.01
N ALA A 207 1.78 9.96 1.03
CA ALA A 207 3.24 9.83 1.00
C ALA A 207 3.96 11.18 0.89
N HIS A 208 3.42 12.17 0.19
CA HIS A 208 4.06 13.49 0.08
C HIS A 208 4.10 14.25 1.43
N VAL A 209 3.07 14.08 2.27
CA VAL A 209 3.06 14.66 3.62
C VAL A 209 4.16 14.02 4.45
N GLU A 210 4.27 12.69 4.37
CA GLU A 210 5.37 11.96 5.01
C GLU A 210 6.74 12.43 4.55
N GLN A 211 6.95 12.56 3.24
CA GLN A 211 8.21 13.06 2.68
C GLN A 211 8.56 14.44 3.22
N LYS A 212 7.59 15.37 3.27
CA LYS A 212 7.76 16.70 3.87
C LYS A 212 8.13 16.61 5.36
N LEU A 213 7.40 15.84 6.17
CA LEU A 213 7.74 15.64 7.60
C LEU A 213 9.14 15.06 7.79
N GLY A 214 9.55 14.13 6.93
CA GLY A 214 10.87 13.51 6.96
C GLY A 214 12.02 14.49 6.70
N LEU A 215 11.74 15.66 6.10
CA LEU A 215 12.71 16.74 5.86
C LEU A 215 12.72 17.79 6.97
N LEU A 216 11.71 17.81 7.85
CA LEU A 216 11.61 18.77 8.94
C LEU A 216 12.64 18.48 10.05
N ALA A 217 13.27 19.56 10.54
CA ALA A 217 14.10 19.58 11.74
C ALA A 217 13.27 19.33 13.02
N HIS A 218 13.87 18.63 13.98
CA HIS A 218 13.32 18.41 15.33
C HIS A 218 13.23 19.75 16.10
N GLN A 219 12.17 19.94 16.91
CA GLN A 219 11.92 21.12 17.76
C GLN A 219 11.59 22.43 17.02
N GLN A 220 11.22 22.37 15.73
CA GLN A 220 10.69 23.56 15.05
C GLN A 220 9.19 23.72 15.29
N THR A 221 8.70 24.95 15.17
CA THR A 221 7.26 25.20 15.07
C THR A 221 6.73 24.59 13.78
N LEU A 222 5.55 23.97 13.86
CA LEU A 222 4.90 23.33 12.73
C LEU A 222 3.40 23.59 12.79
N THR A 223 2.84 24.04 11.68
CA THR A 223 1.39 24.16 11.48
C THR A 223 0.95 23.14 10.44
N VAL A 224 -0.06 22.36 10.79
CA VAL A 224 -0.61 21.29 9.96
C VAL A 224 -2.12 21.39 9.87
N ALA A 225 -2.68 20.95 8.75
CA ALA A 225 -4.11 20.74 8.58
C ALA A 225 -4.43 19.25 8.67
N GLY A 226 -5.50 18.91 9.40
CA GLY A 226 -5.84 17.50 9.58
C GLY A 226 -7.09 17.27 10.44
N SER A 227 -7.15 16.07 11.00
CA SER A 227 -8.19 15.66 11.96
C SER A 227 -7.58 14.91 13.13
N VAL A 228 -8.17 15.07 14.30
CA VAL A 228 -7.77 14.33 15.50
C VAL A 228 -8.62 13.07 15.66
N ASN A 229 -8.00 12.01 16.15
CA ASN A 229 -8.69 10.84 16.66
C ASN A 229 -8.37 10.70 18.14
N HIS A 230 -9.34 11.10 18.96
CA HIS A 230 -9.23 11.13 20.41
C HIS A 230 -9.05 9.74 21.03
N SER A 231 -9.60 8.69 20.42
CA SER A 231 -9.53 7.34 20.96
C SER A 231 -8.11 6.76 20.91
N LEU A 232 -7.30 7.19 19.93
CA LEU A 232 -5.91 6.74 19.76
C LEU A 232 -4.89 7.84 20.02
N GLN A 233 -5.34 9.02 20.45
CA GLN A 233 -4.53 10.22 20.68
C GLN A 233 -3.56 10.53 19.52
N ASN A 234 -4.09 10.49 18.30
CA ASN A 234 -3.31 10.75 17.09
C ASN A 234 -3.93 11.84 16.20
N LEU A 235 -3.05 12.60 15.57
CA LEU A 235 -3.34 13.67 14.63
C LEU A 235 -3.08 13.14 13.22
N ILE A 236 -4.15 12.97 12.46
CA ILE A 236 -4.09 12.56 11.05
C ILE A 236 -3.76 13.82 10.24
N VAL A 237 -2.49 13.97 9.89
CA VAL A 237 -1.98 15.11 9.12
C VAL A 237 -2.20 14.86 7.65
N GLU A 238 -2.84 15.81 6.99
CA GLU A 238 -3.18 15.73 5.58
C GLU A 238 -2.53 16.85 4.76
N GLU A 239 -2.03 17.90 5.42
CA GLU A 239 -1.27 19.00 4.84
C GLU A 239 -0.32 19.63 5.88
N ILE A 240 0.81 20.16 5.41
CA ILE A 240 1.79 20.91 6.20
C ILE A 240 1.86 22.31 5.59
N TYR A 241 1.60 23.32 6.40
CA TYR A 241 1.75 24.71 5.97
C TYR A 241 3.22 25.13 6.08
N PRO A 242 3.75 25.87 5.09
CA PRO A 242 5.06 26.47 5.20
C PRO A 242 5.10 27.38 6.44
N GLN A 243 6.23 27.39 7.13
CA GLN A 243 6.45 28.41 8.15
C GLN A 243 6.39 29.79 7.48
N PRO A 244 5.74 30.81 8.07
CA PRO A 244 6.01 32.17 7.64
C PRO A 244 7.51 32.39 7.78
N GLU A 245 8.16 32.83 6.70
CA GLU A 245 9.54 33.30 6.77
C GLU A 245 9.61 34.32 7.92
N ALA A 246 10.54 34.11 8.84
CA ALA A 246 10.79 35.11 9.87
C ALA A 246 11.16 36.44 9.17
N PRO A 247 10.53 37.56 9.54
CA PRO A 247 10.80 38.86 8.92
C PRO A 247 12.25 39.32 9.08
#